data_AF-A0A2R6M5C5-F1
#
_entry.id   AF-A0A2R6M5C5-F1
#
_cell.length_a   1.000
_cell.length_b   1.000
_cell.length_c   1.000
_cell.angle_alpha   90.00
_cell.angle_beta   90.00
_cell.angle_gamma   90.00
#
_symmetry.space_group_name_H-M   'P 1'
#
loop_
_entity.id
_entity.type
_entity.pdbx_description
1 polymer ?
#
loop_
_entity_poly.entity_id
_entity_poly.type
_entity_poly.pdbx_seq_one_letter_code
_entity_poly.pdbx_strand_id
1 'polypeptide(L)'
;MTEHDGESNEEHVQVWLVERTYSDDEQNMIILTYATPDGEQYFRKERALTSFSGGRETTAAVEVEPGNLGDQAKRGLSPQRDSQT
;
A
#
# COMPACT_ATOMS: atom_id res chain seq x y z
N MET A 1 -11.08 38.07 -6.46
CA MET A 1 -9.77 37.50 -6.14
C MET A 1 -10.01 36.55 -4.99
N THR A 2 -10.06 35.26 -5.27
CA THR A 2 -9.82 34.23 -4.26
C THR A 2 -8.68 33.42 -4.85
N GLU A 3 -7.49 33.71 -4.35
CA GLU A 3 -6.31 32.87 -4.50
C GLU A 3 -6.67 31.52 -3.83
N HIS A 4 -6.86 30.47 -4.62
CA HIS A 4 -6.64 29.12 -4.12
C HIS A 4 -5.20 28.76 -4.48
N ASP A 5 -4.42 28.82 -3.41
CA ASP A 5 -3.16 28.17 -3.13
C ASP A 5 -2.88 26.95 -4.00
N GLY A 6 -1.66 26.87 -4.51
CA GLY A 6 -1.22 25.92 -5.51
C GLY A 6 -1.69 24.51 -5.21
N GLU A 7 -2.44 23.95 -6.16
CA GLU A 7 -2.59 22.52 -6.34
C GLU A 7 -1.17 21.97 -6.47
N SER A 8 -0.57 21.52 -5.36
CA SER A 8 0.56 20.62 -5.42
C SER A 8 0.02 19.41 -6.17
N ASN A 9 0.27 19.39 -7.48
CA ASN A 9 0.03 18.28 -8.37
C ASN A 9 1.05 17.18 -8.01
N GLU A 10 1.02 16.76 -6.75
CA GLU A 10 1.58 15.51 -6.28
C GLU A 10 0.78 14.48 -7.07
N GLU A 11 1.35 14.00 -8.17
CA GLU A 11 0.67 13.08 -9.06
C GLU A 11 0.37 11.80 -8.28
N HIS A 12 -0.83 11.73 -7.71
CA HIS A 12 -1.29 10.59 -6.96
C HIS A 12 -1.35 9.40 -7.92
N VAL A 13 -0.76 8.30 -7.50
CA VAL A 13 -0.72 7.08 -8.29
C VAL A 13 -1.93 6.24 -7.92
N GLN A 14 -2.74 5.90 -8.92
CA GLN A 14 -3.84 4.97 -8.74
C GLN A 14 -3.31 3.55 -8.62
N VAL A 15 -3.60 2.90 -7.49
CA VAL A 15 -3.23 1.52 -7.21
C VAL A 15 -4.46 0.65 -6.99
N TRP A 16 -4.34 -0.61 -7.35
CA TRP A 16 -5.43 -1.59 -7.36
C TRP A 16 -5.21 -2.63 -6.28
N LEU A 17 -6.28 -3.04 -5.60
CA LEU A 17 -6.21 -4.11 -4.61
C LEU A 17 -5.92 -5.42 -5.33
N VAL A 18 -4.74 -5.99 -5.09
CA VAL A 18 -4.29 -7.25 -5.71
C VAL A 18 -4.35 -8.42 -4.75
N GLU A 19 -4.23 -8.18 -3.44
CA GLU A 19 -4.27 -9.23 -2.42
C GLU A 19 -4.95 -8.73 -1.15
N ARG A 20 -5.70 -9.65 -0.52
CA ARG A 20 -6.26 -9.47 0.82
C ARG A 20 -5.94 -10.71 1.66
N THR A 21 -5.37 -10.50 2.84
CA THR A 21 -5.09 -11.58 3.79
C THR A 21 -5.80 -11.28 5.09
N TYR A 22 -6.58 -12.25 5.57
CA TYR A 22 -7.25 -12.18 6.86
C TYR A 22 -6.45 -12.96 7.89
N SER A 23 -6.16 -12.32 9.01
CA SER A 23 -5.57 -12.93 10.18
C SER A 23 -6.66 -13.10 11.24
N ASP A 24 -6.93 -14.35 11.60
CA ASP A 24 -7.94 -14.77 12.59
C ASP A 24 -7.39 -14.78 14.04
N ASP A 25 -6.24 -14.14 14.26
CA ASP A 25 -5.68 -13.95 15.61
C ASP A 25 -6.61 -13.08 16.49
N GLU A 26 -6.37 -13.04 17.80
CA GLU A 26 -7.19 -12.28 18.77
C GLU A 26 -7.38 -10.79 18.35
N GLN A 27 -6.46 -10.23 17.57
CA GLN A 27 -6.54 -8.87 17.03
C GLN A 27 -7.41 -8.70 15.77
N ASN A 28 -7.89 -9.79 15.15
CA ASN A 28 -8.69 -9.83 13.93
C ASN A 28 -8.14 -8.86 12.87
N MET A 29 -6.97 -9.14 12.28
CA MET A 29 -6.29 -8.20 11.39
C MET A 29 -6.59 -8.51 9.91
N ILE A 30 -6.62 -7.47 9.07
CA ILE A 30 -6.64 -7.59 7.61
C ILE A 30 -5.43 -6.86 7.04
N ILE A 31 -4.75 -7.51 6.11
CA ILE A 31 -3.67 -6.96 5.31
C ILE A 31 -4.21 -6.76 3.91
N LEU A 32 -4.18 -5.52 3.43
CA LEU A 32 -4.55 -5.15 2.08
C LEU A 32 -3.29 -4.74 1.32
N THR A 33 -3.03 -5.42 0.21
CA THR A 33 -1.91 -5.10 -0.67
C THR A 33 -2.48 -4.51 -1.95
N TYR A 34 -2.10 -3.27 -2.23
CA TYR A 34 -2.39 -2.57 -3.46
C TYR A 34 -1.13 -2.51 -4.32
N ALA A 35 -1.29 -2.55 -5.63
CA ALA A 35 -0.17 -2.43 -6.57
C ALA A 35 -0.50 -1.44 -7.69
N THR A 36 0.54 -0.83 -8.25
CA THR A 36 0.40 -0.14 -9.54
C THR A 36 0.05 -1.16 -10.63
N PRO A 37 -0.64 -0.74 -11.71
CA PRO A 37 -0.99 -1.66 -12.80
C PRO A 37 0.23 -2.28 -13.49
N ASP A 38 1.39 -1.61 -13.42
CA ASP A 38 2.67 -2.13 -13.92
C ASP A 38 3.30 -3.18 -12.98
N GLY A 39 2.89 -3.21 -11.72
CA GLY A 39 3.39 -4.17 -10.73
C GLY A 39 4.79 -3.84 -10.20
N GLU A 40 5.38 -2.71 -10.57
CA GLU A 40 6.66 -2.23 -10.04
C GLU A 40 6.57 -1.66 -8.63
N GLN A 41 5.39 -1.19 -8.23
CA GLN A 41 5.21 -0.49 -6.96
C GLN A 41 3.99 -1.03 -6.21
N TYR A 42 4.04 -0.93 -4.88
CA TYR A 42 3.00 -1.45 -4.02
C TYR A 42 2.73 -0.56 -2.80
N PHE A 43 1.52 -0.64 -2.30
CA PHE A 43 1.08 0.01 -1.07
C PHE A 43 0.44 -1.02 -0.16
N ARG A 44 0.99 -1.20 1.05
CA ARG A 44 0.50 -2.16 2.05
C ARG A 44 -0.22 -1.44 3.16
N LYS A 45 -1.39 -1.96 3.54
CA LYS A 45 -2.23 -1.38 4.58
C LYS A 45 -2.69 -2.46 5.55
N GLU A 46 -2.36 -2.30 6.82
CA GLU A 46 -2.69 -3.24 7.89
C GLU A 46 -3.76 -2.61 8.80
N ARG A 47 -4.82 -3.35 9.11
CA ARG A 47 -5.94 -2.84 9.91
C ARG A 47 -6.55 -3.93 10.80
N ALA A 48 -7.01 -3.55 11.98
CA ALA A 48 -7.86 -4.41 12.81
C ALA A 48 -9.33 -4.31 12.37
N LEU A 49 -10.01 -5.45 12.20
CA LEU A 49 -11.43 -5.57 11.84
C LEU A 49 -12.34 -4.99 12.92
N THR A 50 -11.93 -5.07 14.18
CA THR A 50 -12.66 -4.49 15.31
C THR A 50 -12.73 -2.96 15.23
N SER A 51 -11.78 -2.32 14.56
CA SER A 51 -11.76 -0.87 14.30
C SER A 51 -12.50 -0.47 13.01
N PHE A 52 -13.08 -1.42 12.28
CA PHE A 52 -13.72 -1.18 10.98
C PHE A 52 -15.05 -0.40 11.05
N SER A 53 -15.59 -0.16 12.25
CA SER A 53 -16.76 0.74 12.44
C SER A 53 -16.44 2.22 12.14
N GLY A 54 -15.17 2.59 11.94
CA GLY A 54 -14.74 3.96 11.63
C GLY A 54 -14.50 4.23 10.15
N GLY A 55 -15.57 4.41 9.37
CA GLY A 55 -15.68 5.27 8.17
C GLY A 55 -14.71 5.12 6.97
N ARG A 56 -13.72 4.23 6.99
CA ARG A 56 -12.75 4.09 5.89
C ARG A 56 -13.04 2.84 5.07
N GLU A 57 -13.90 3.00 4.08
CA GLU A 57 -14.28 1.99 3.10
C GLU A 57 -13.05 1.36 2.42
N THR A 58 -13.11 0.05 2.17
CA THR A 58 -12.13 -0.66 1.35
C THR A 58 -12.62 -0.66 -0.08
N THR A 59 -12.01 0.18 -0.92
CA THR A 59 -12.30 0.27 -2.35
C THR A 59 -11.33 -0.60 -3.15
N ALA A 60 -11.76 -0.98 -4.37
CA ALA A 60 -10.94 -1.76 -5.30
C ALA A 60 -9.72 -0.97 -5.81
N ALA A 61 -9.82 0.35 -5.91
CA ALA A 61 -8.73 1.25 -6.26
C ALA A 61 -8.63 2.38 -5.24
N VAL A 62 -7.40 2.84 -4.99
CA VAL A 62 -7.11 4.00 -4.13
C VAL A 62 -6.02 4.85 -4.78
N GLU A 63 -6.06 6.15 -4.50
CA GLU A 63 -5.05 7.11 -4.91
C GLU A 63 -4.04 7.27 -3.76
N VAL A 64 -2.76 7.10 -4.08
CA VAL A 64 -1.68 7.11 -3.08
C VAL A 64 -0.57 8.02 -3.56
N GLU A 65 -0.03 8.83 -2.66
CA GLU A 65 1.15 9.65 -2.95
C GLU A 65 2.34 8.74 -3.33
N PRO A 66 3.11 9.06 -4.39
CA PRO A 66 4.20 8.20 -4.86
C PRO A 66 5.28 7.96 -3.79
N GLY A 67 5.45 8.87 -2.82
CA GLY A 67 6.36 8.71 -1.68
C GLY A 67 5.95 7.63 -0.68
N ASN A 68 4.68 7.20 -0.69
CA ASN A 68 4.17 6.12 0.15
C ASN A 68 4.24 4.74 -0.54
N LEU A 69 4.63 4.69 -1.83
CA LEU A 69 4.76 3.44 -2.57
C LEU A 69 6.10 2.76 -2.27
N GLY A 70 6.03 1.49 -1.91
CA GLY A 70 7.18 0.59 -1.89
C GLY A 70 7.53 0.13 -3.31
N ASP A 71 8.82 -0.03 -3.58
CA ASP A 71 9.33 -0.52 -4.86
C ASP A 71 9.52 -2.04 -4.81
N GLN A 72 8.99 -2.77 -5.79
CA GLN A 72 9.07 -4.23 -5.87
C GLN A 72 10.49 -4.71 -6.21
N ALA A 73 11.24 -3.97 -7.03
CA ALA A 73 12.62 -4.33 -7.39
C ALA A 73 13.56 -4.27 -6.17
N LYS A 74 13.27 -3.39 -5.20
CA LYS A 74 14.03 -3.33 -3.93
C LYS A 74 13.85 -4.56 -3.03
N ARG A 75 12.85 -5.42 -3.25
CA ARG A 75 12.68 -6.67 -2.47
C ARG A 75 13.52 -7.85 -3.00
N GLY A 76 14.16 -7.70 -4.16
CA GLY A 76 14.88 -8.78 -4.85
C GLY A 76 16.40 -8.88 -4.59
N LEU A 77 17.05 -7.87 -4.00
CA LEU A 77 18.51 -7.89 -3.77
C LEU A 77 18.87 -8.09 -2.30
N SER A 78 18.58 -9.27 -1.77
CA SER A 78 19.45 -9.86 -0.77
C SER A 78 20.52 -10.66 -1.53
N PRO A 79 21.78 -10.23 -1.62
CA PRO A 79 22.84 -11.17 -1.98
C PRO A 79 22.87 -12.20 -0.84
N GLN A 80 22.28 -13.38 -1.09
CA GLN A 80 22.55 -14.58 -0.34
C GLN A 80 24.05 -14.81 -0.51
N ARG A 81 24.86 -14.30 0.44
CA ARG A 81 26.28 -14.59 0.47
C ARG A 81 26.39 -16.01 0.95
N ASP A 82 26.41 -16.94 -0.02
CA ASP A 82 26.93 -18.29 0.17
C ASP A 82 28.24 -18.18 0.94
N SER A 83 28.18 -18.46 2.24
CA SER A 83 29.34 -18.51 3.12
C SER A 83 29.47 -19.96 3.54
N GLN A 84 30.06 -20.72 2.63
CA GLN A 84 30.67 -22.00 2.91
C GLN A 84 31.99 -21.73 3.65
N THR A 85 32.11 -22.19 4.90
CA THR A 85 33.33 -22.86 5.39
C THR A 85 33.03 -23.71 6.61
#